data_AF-A0A966Z9H8-F1
#
_entry.id   AF-A0A966Z9H8-F1
#
_cell.length_a   1.000
_cell.length_b   1.000
_cell.length_c   1.000
_cell.angle_alpha   90.00
_cell.angle_beta   90.00
_cell.angle_gamma   90.00
#
_symmetry.space_group_name_H-M   'P 1'
#
loop_
_entity.id
_entity.type
_entity.pdbx_description
1 polymer ?
#
loop_
_entity_poly.entity_id
_entity_poly.type
_entity_poly.pdbx_seq_one_letter_code
_entity_poly.pdbx_strand_id
1 'polypeptide(L)'
;MRRLLIRPGAIGDFIVSLPALEALRAAYTEVWCAEQNVPLAKFADRALSLGTSGLNRLGLLPADDVIARLRTFDSIVSWSATGREELLRLGLPVTFLPALPPHGSHATSWYNQQARQLGAARITWNPSISCPQRQRTFAAIHPFASSPAKRAPLELFRQHAARLAEHMPVHWLAGPDEDLPGAIRIPNLYDLACWLAGAKVYLGNDSGISHLAAAVGTPTLALFSATKPRDWSPRGTVHAVRLSL
;
A
#
# COMPACT_ATOMS: atom_id res chain seq x y z
N MET A 1 8.58 -23.26 9.57
CA MET A 1 7.44 -22.40 9.94
C MET A 1 6.76 -21.88 8.68
N ARG A 2 5.47 -22.19 8.52
CA ARG A 2 4.54 -21.65 7.52
C ARG A 2 3.74 -20.53 8.16
N ARG A 3 3.84 -19.32 7.63
CA ARG A 3 3.18 -18.13 8.18
C ARG A 3 2.18 -17.54 7.20
N LEU A 4 1.02 -17.14 7.72
CA LEU A 4 0.04 -16.34 7.02
C LEU A 4 0.04 -14.91 7.57
N LEU A 5 0.11 -13.91 6.69
CA LEU A 5 -0.07 -12.50 7.01
C LEU A 5 -1.38 -12.01 6.40
N ILE A 6 -2.33 -11.55 7.22
CA ILE A 6 -3.62 -11.03 6.77
C ILE A 6 -3.59 -9.50 6.88
N ARG A 7 -3.53 -8.82 5.74
CA ARG A 7 -3.46 -7.36 5.66
C ARG A 7 -4.52 -6.81 4.70
N PRO A 8 -5.77 -6.59 5.19
CA PRO A 8 -6.76 -5.80 4.45
C PRO A 8 -6.33 -4.33 4.38
N GLY A 9 -7.04 -3.51 3.61
CA GLY A 9 -6.88 -2.05 3.61
C GLY A 9 -6.68 -1.47 2.22
N ALA A 10 -6.62 -0.14 2.15
CA ALA A 10 -6.37 0.58 0.92
C ALA A 10 -4.92 0.41 0.44
N ILE A 11 -4.61 0.96 -0.73
CA ILE A 11 -3.26 0.89 -1.33
C ILE A 11 -2.21 1.52 -0.40
N GLY A 12 -2.49 2.71 0.14
CA GLY A 12 -1.57 3.41 1.04
C GLY A 12 -1.29 2.62 2.31
N ASP A 13 -2.34 2.09 2.95
CA ASP A 13 -2.29 1.24 4.14
C ASP A 13 -1.37 0.02 3.94
N PHE A 14 -1.50 -0.64 2.79
CA PHE A 14 -0.68 -1.80 2.45
C PHE A 14 0.79 -1.40 2.27
N ILE A 15 1.06 -0.36 1.47
CA ILE A 15 2.42 0.11 1.18
C ILE A 15 3.14 0.55 2.45
N VAL A 16 2.50 1.33 3.33
CA VAL A 16 3.16 1.78 4.57
C VAL A 16 3.45 0.62 5.53
N SER A 17 2.76 -0.52 5.39
CA SER A 17 3.02 -1.73 6.17
C SER A 17 4.01 -2.71 5.52
N LEU A 18 4.41 -2.51 4.26
CA LEU A 18 5.31 -3.42 3.53
C LEU A 18 6.57 -3.80 4.33
N PRO A 19 7.31 -2.86 4.94
CA PRO A 19 8.51 -3.24 5.67
C PRO A 19 8.26 -4.16 6.86
N ALA A 20 7.14 -3.96 7.55
CA ALA A 20 6.72 -4.82 8.64
C ALA A 20 6.35 -6.23 8.13
N LEU A 21 5.61 -6.31 7.02
CA LEU A 21 5.23 -7.57 6.39
C LEU A 21 6.45 -8.36 5.90
N GLU A 22 7.39 -7.68 5.23
CA GLU A 22 8.65 -8.27 4.73
C GLU A 22 9.54 -8.78 5.87
N ALA A 23 9.59 -8.05 6.98
CA ALA A 23 10.37 -8.42 8.14
C ALA A 23 9.77 -9.59 8.94
N LEU A 24 8.48 -9.85 8.76
CA LEU A 24 7.78 -10.97 9.38
C LEU A 24 7.73 -12.23 8.51
N ARG A 25 8.43 -12.25 7.37
CA ARG A 25 8.57 -13.45 6.54
C ARG A 25 9.10 -14.64 7.34
N ALA A 26 8.64 -15.82 6.94
CA ALA A 26 9.06 -17.12 7.43
C ALA A 26 9.63 -17.96 6.28
N ALA A 27 9.98 -19.22 6.56
CA ALA A 27 10.43 -20.16 5.53
C ALA A 27 9.39 -20.39 4.41
N TYR A 28 8.10 -20.29 4.74
CA TYR A 28 7.02 -20.12 3.77
C TYR A 28 6.09 -19.03 4.29
N THR A 29 5.82 -18.03 3.46
CA THR A 29 4.98 -16.88 3.78
C THR A 29 3.87 -16.76 2.75
N GLU A 30 2.64 -16.73 3.23
CA GLU A 30 1.49 -16.35 2.43
C GLU A 30 0.91 -15.01 2.91
N VAL A 31 0.44 -14.19 1.97
CA VAL A 31 -0.21 -12.89 2.25
C VAL A 31 -1.63 -12.89 1.74
N TRP A 32 -2.61 -12.58 2.61
CA TRP A 32 -4.00 -12.33 2.22
C TRP A 32 -4.30 -10.84 2.35
N CYS A 33 -4.62 -10.18 1.24
CA CYS A 33 -4.82 -8.73 1.21
C CYS A 33 -5.96 -8.31 0.27
N ALA A 34 -6.24 -7.01 0.17
CA ALA A 34 -7.19 -6.51 -0.83
C ALA A 34 -6.70 -6.86 -2.25
N GLU A 35 -7.64 -7.16 -3.16
CA GLU A 35 -7.33 -7.69 -4.49
C GLU A 35 -6.32 -6.85 -5.26
N GLN A 36 -6.51 -5.53 -5.26
CA GLN A 36 -5.61 -4.58 -5.92
C GLN A 36 -4.17 -4.62 -5.37
N ASN A 37 -3.96 -5.04 -4.12
CA ASN A 37 -2.66 -5.06 -3.46
C ASN A 37 -1.90 -6.38 -3.69
N VAL A 38 -2.56 -7.43 -4.19
CA VAL A 38 -1.93 -8.75 -4.42
C VAL A 38 -0.64 -8.64 -5.25
N PRO A 39 -0.58 -7.85 -6.35
CA PRO A 39 0.65 -7.70 -7.13
C PRO A 39 1.83 -7.08 -6.38
N LEU A 40 1.59 -6.38 -5.26
CA LEU A 40 2.64 -5.73 -4.46
C LEU A 40 3.28 -6.67 -3.44
N ALA A 41 2.65 -7.82 -3.13
CA ALA A 41 3.12 -8.78 -2.14
C ALA A 41 4.18 -9.77 -2.68
N LYS A 42 5.03 -9.35 -3.63
CA LYS A 42 6.00 -10.24 -4.32
C LYS A 42 7.09 -10.81 -3.42
N PHE A 43 7.24 -10.29 -2.20
CA PHE A 43 8.17 -10.82 -1.21
C PHE A 43 7.72 -12.17 -0.62
N ALA A 44 6.43 -12.50 -0.74
CA ALA A 44 5.82 -13.71 -0.22
C ALA A 44 5.86 -14.85 -1.24
N ASP A 45 5.89 -16.09 -0.76
CA ASP A 45 5.82 -17.29 -1.60
C ASP A 45 4.48 -17.38 -2.32
N ARG A 46 3.42 -16.85 -1.70
CA ARG A 46 2.09 -16.74 -2.29
C ARG A 46 1.37 -15.50 -1.78
N ALA A 47 0.59 -14.86 -2.65
CA ALA A 47 -0.33 -13.79 -2.27
C ALA A 47 -1.71 -14.05 -2.87
N LEU A 48 -2.76 -13.83 -2.08
CA LEU A 48 -4.15 -14.00 -2.50
C LEU A 48 -5.00 -12.80 -2.08
N SER A 49 -6.04 -12.54 -2.86
CA SER A 49 -7.07 -11.61 -2.44
C SER A 49 -7.88 -12.21 -1.28
N LEU A 50 -8.41 -11.36 -0.41
CA LEU A 50 -9.30 -11.80 0.68
C LEU A 50 -10.53 -12.55 0.13
N GLY A 51 -11.06 -12.15 -1.02
CA GLY A 51 -12.15 -12.86 -1.70
C GLY A 51 -11.77 -14.27 -2.13
N THR A 52 -10.63 -14.42 -2.82
CA THR A 52 -10.13 -15.74 -3.28
C THR A 52 -9.65 -16.62 -2.13
N SER A 53 -9.20 -16.02 -1.02
CA SER A 53 -8.81 -16.79 0.18
C SER A 53 -9.99 -17.50 0.84
N GLY A 54 -11.22 -17.02 0.62
CA GLY A 54 -12.42 -17.49 1.29
C GLY A 54 -12.54 -17.03 2.75
N LEU A 55 -11.64 -16.17 3.26
CA LEU A 55 -11.70 -15.67 4.64
C LEU A 55 -13.05 -15.01 4.97
N ASN A 56 -13.66 -14.33 4.00
CA ASN A 56 -14.99 -13.72 4.11
C ASN A 56 -16.13 -14.73 4.29
N ARG A 57 -15.91 -16.03 4.07
CA ARG A 57 -16.90 -17.10 4.30
C ARG A 57 -16.95 -17.53 5.76
N LEU A 58 -15.87 -17.31 6.54
CA LEU A 58 -15.82 -17.76 7.93
C LEU A 58 -16.98 -17.17 8.75
N GLY A 59 -17.76 -18.05 9.37
CA GLY A 59 -18.91 -17.67 10.21
C GLY A 59 -20.17 -17.28 9.44
N LEU A 60 -20.12 -17.22 8.10
CA LEU A 60 -21.23 -16.81 7.26
C LEU A 60 -21.69 -17.90 6.28
N LEU A 61 -20.75 -18.71 5.78
CA LEU A 61 -20.98 -19.74 4.77
C LEU A 61 -20.16 -20.99 5.11
N PRO A 62 -20.48 -22.17 4.54
CA PRO A 62 -19.60 -23.33 4.64
C PRO A 62 -18.18 -22.95 4.21
N ALA A 63 -17.17 -23.33 5.00
CA ALA A 63 -15.79 -22.86 4.83
C ALA A 63 -14.76 -23.93 5.23
N ASP A 64 -15.11 -25.21 5.15
CA ASP A 64 -14.24 -26.31 5.59
C ASP A 64 -12.90 -26.33 4.84
N ASP A 65 -12.90 -25.98 3.56
CA ASP A 65 -11.71 -25.80 2.74
C ASP A 65 -10.79 -24.69 3.27
N VAL A 66 -11.39 -23.56 3.68
CA VAL A 66 -10.67 -22.41 4.23
C VAL A 66 -10.12 -22.75 5.61
N ILE A 67 -10.91 -23.43 6.46
CA ILE A 67 -10.50 -23.87 7.79
C ILE A 67 -9.36 -24.88 7.69
N ALA A 68 -9.48 -25.89 6.82
CA ALA A 68 -8.43 -26.87 6.57
C ALA A 68 -7.13 -26.18 6.14
N ARG A 69 -7.21 -25.18 5.26
CA ARG A 69 -6.07 -24.39 4.83
C ARG A 69 -5.45 -23.57 5.97
N LEU A 70 -6.27 -22.88 6.76
CA LEU A 70 -5.81 -22.08 7.90
C LEU A 70 -5.04 -22.93 8.91
N ARG A 71 -5.47 -24.18 9.14
CA ARG A 71 -4.79 -25.15 10.00
C ARG A 71 -3.41 -25.59 9.48
N THR A 72 -3.07 -25.31 8.22
CA THR A 72 -1.73 -25.61 7.67
C THR A 72 -0.66 -24.57 8.03
N PHE A 73 -1.04 -23.47 8.68
CA PHE A 73 -0.11 -22.43 9.10
C PHE A 73 0.28 -22.60 10.57
N ASP A 74 1.58 -22.55 10.83
CA ASP A 74 2.15 -22.58 12.18
C ASP A 74 1.95 -21.24 12.91
N SER A 75 1.72 -20.17 12.16
CA SER A 75 1.59 -18.80 12.67
C SER A 75 0.71 -17.98 11.74
N ILE A 76 -0.25 -17.25 12.30
CA ILE A 76 -1.08 -16.30 11.56
C ILE A 76 -0.93 -14.93 12.24
N VAL A 77 -0.63 -13.89 11.47
CA VAL A 77 -0.62 -12.50 11.94
C VAL A 77 -1.68 -11.73 11.17
N SER A 78 -2.63 -11.13 11.89
CA SER A 78 -3.78 -10.46 11.28
C SER A 78 -3.90 -9.01 11.72
N TRP A 79 -3.92 -8.10 10.74
CA TRP A 79 -4.32 -6.70 10.88
C TRP A 79 -5.81 -6.51 10.56
N SER A 80 -6.62 -7.56 10.67
CA SER A 80 -8.04 -7.55 10.36
C SER A 80 -8.86 -7.86 11.62
N ALA A 81 -9.94 -7.10 11.81
CA ALA A 81 -10.99 -7.47 12.75
C ALA A 81 -11.94 -8.54 12.16
N THR A 82 -12.01 -8.64 10.83
CA THR A 82 -12.88 -9.59 10.14
C THR A 82 -12.45 -11.03 10.41
N GLY A 83 -13.41 -11.88 10.78
CA GLY A 83 -13.18 -13.29 11.10
C GLY A 83 -12.51 -13.53 12.45
N ARG A 84 -12.31 -12.50 13.27
CA ARG A 84 -11.57 -12.61 14.54
C ARG A 84 -12.19 -13.62 15.49
N GLU A 85 -13.51 -13.57 15.68
CA GLU A 85 -14.21 -14.46 16.60
C GLU A 85 -14.14 -15.91 16.13
N GLU A 86 -14.30 -16.14 14.82
CA GLU A 86 -14.19 -17.46 14.20
C GLU A 86 -12.78 -18.03 14.32
N LEU A 87 -11.76 -17.23 14.00
CA LEU A 87 -10.36 -17.63 14.09
C LEU A 87 -9.98 -18.01 15.53
N LEU A 88 -10.47 -17.25 16.53
CA LEU A 88 -10.29 -17.56 17.95
C LEU A 88 -11.03 -18.85 18.34
N ARG A 89 -12.29 -19.02 17.93
CA ARG A 89 -13.09 -20.23 18.18
C ARG A 89 -12.46 -21.49 17.60
N LEU A 90 -11.78 -21.37 16.47
CA LEU A 90 -11.09 -22.48 15.79
C LEU A 90 -9.76 -22.86 16.46
N GLY A 91 -9.30 -22.12 17.47
CA GLY A 91 -8.04 -22.39 18.18
C GLY A 91 -6.79 -22.24 17.31
N LEU A 92 -6.86 -21.41 16.26
CA LEU A 92 -5.75 -21.20 15.34
C LEU A 92 -4.63 -20.35 15.98
N PRO A 93 -3.36 -20.51 15.57
CA PRO A 93 -2.23 -19.78 16.14
C PRO A 93 -2.17 -18.32 15.63
N VAL A 94 -3.20 -17.53 15.97
CA VAL A 94 -3.38 -16.16 15.46
C VAL A 94 -2.92 -15.11 16.45
N THR A 95 -2.11 -14.18 15.97
CA THR A 95 -1.80 -12.92 16.65
C THR A 95 -2.54 -11.78 15.94
N PHE A 96 -3.43 -11.12 16.66
CA PHE A 96 -4.14 -9.94 16.15
C PHE A 96 -3.38 -8.67 16.48
N LEU A 97 -3.15 -7.85 15.45
CA LEU A 97 -2.56 -6.53 15.55
C LEU A 97 -3.60 -5.47 15.20
N PRO A 98 -3.56 -4.28 15.82
CA PRO A 98 -4.46 -3.21 15.45
C PRO A 98 -4.26 -2.83 13.97
N ALA A 99 -5.34 -2.55 13.25
CA ALA A 99 -5.31 -2.33 11.81
C ALA A 99 -4.77 -0.95 11.40
N LEU A 100 -5.00 0.07 12.23
CA LEU A 100 -4.69 1.47 11.96
C LEU A 100 -3.87 2.08 13.10
N PRO A 101 -2.90 2.96 12.77
CA PRO A 101 -2.07 3.62 13.77
C PRO A 101 -2.90 4.56 14.66
N PRO A 102 -2.51 4.74 15.93
CA PRO A 102 -3.08 5.79 16.77
C PRO A 102 -2.68 7.17 16.24
N HIS A 103 -3.47 8.19 16.58
CA HIS A 103 -3.18 9.57 16.21
C HIS A 103 -1.78 10.01 16.67
N GLY A 104 -1.09 10.79 15.83
CA GLY A 104 0.24 11.33 16.13
C GLY A 104 1.41 10.37 15.94
N SER A 105 1.14 9.12 15.54
CA SER A 105 2.15 8.14 15.14
C SER A 105 2.21 8.00 13.62
N HIS A 106 3.41 8.08 13.05
CA HIS A 106 3.58 7.84 11.62
C HIS A 106 3.27 6.37 11.29
N ALA A 107 2.40 6.12 10.31
CA ALA A 107 1.90 4.79 9.96
C ALA A 107 3.01 3.75 9.77
N THR A 108 4.01 4.01 8.90
CA THR A 108 5.14 3.09 8.69
C THR A 108 5.90 2.74 9.97
N SER A 109 6.23 3.75 10.78
CA SER A 109 6.98 3.54 12.02
C SER A 109 6.19 2.67 13.00
N TRP A 110 4.87 2.86 13.04
CA TRP A 110 3.97 2.09 13.89
C TRP A 110 3.87 0.63 13.47
N TYR A 111 3.67 0.33 12.18
CA TYR A 111 3.67 -1.06 11.70
C TYR A 111 5.02 -1.74 11.94
N ASN A 112 6.12 -1.02 11.74
CA ASN A 112 7.46 -1.53 12.01
C ASN A 112 7.66 -1.87 13.50
N GLN A 113 7.11 -1.05 14.41
CA GLN A 113 7.16 -1.34 15.83
C GLN A 113 6.42 -2.64 16.18
N GLN A 114 5.25 -2.88 15.58
CA GLN A 114 4.53 -4.14 15.79
C GLN A 114 5.33 -5.36 15.31
N ALA A 115 5.95 -5.27 14.13
CA ALA A 115 6.83 -6.33 13.65
C ALA A 115 8.01 -6.59 14.60
N ARG A 116 8.62 -5.54 15.20
CA ARG A 116 9.66 -5.71 16.24
C ARG A 116 9.14 -6.43 17.48
N GLN A 117 7.94 -6.08 17.93
CA GLN A 117 7.32 -6.74 19.09
C GLN A 117 7.08 -8.24 18.84
N LEU A 118 6.91 -8.64 17.58
CA LEU A 118 6.83 -10.04 17.16
C LEU A 118 8.19 -10.68 16.85
N GLY A 119 9.31 -10.03 17.19
CA GLY A 119 10.65 -10.58 17.07
C GLY A 119 11.35 -10.36 15.72
N ALA A 120 10.85 -9.47 14.86
CA ALA A 120 11.52 -9.15 13.60
C ALA A 120 12.89 -8.48 13.84
N ALA A 121 13.98 -9.20 13.50
CA ALA A 121 15.35 -8.78 13.77
C ALA A 121 15.86 -7.67 12.84
N ARG A 122 15.37 -7.61 11.60
CA ARG A 122 15.77 -6.61 10.60
C ARG A 122 14.53 -6.04 9.93
N ILE A 123 14.37 -4.72 10.02
CA ILE A 123 13.25 -3.99 9.43
C ILE A 123 13.80 -2.82 8.62
N THR A 124 13.40 -2.73 7.35
CA THR A 124 13.63 -1.53 6.55
C THR A 124 12.72 -0.41 7.07
N TRP A 125 13.26 0.78 7.31
CA TRP A 125 12.45 1.85 7.91
C TRP A 125 11.47 2.51 6.95
N ASN A 126 11.68 2.34 5.65
CA ASN A 126 10.86 2.90 4.57
C ASN A 126 10.31 1.78 3.68
N PRO A 127 9.08 1.90 3.16
CA PRO A 127 8.59 1.02 2.11
C PRO A 127 9.50 1.08 0.88
N SER A 128 9.75 -0.08 0.29
CA SER A 128 10.50 -0.21 -0.96
C SER A 128 9.84 -1.26 -1.84
N ILE A 129 9.73 -0.97 -3.13
CA ILE A 129 9.25 -1.92 -4.14
C ILE A 129 10.35 -2.07 -5.19
N SER A 130 10.85 -3.29 -5.37
CA SER A 130 11.90 -3.58 -6.35
C SER A 130 11.32 -3.66 -7.75
N CYS A 131 11.86 -2.83 -8.64
CA CYS A 131 11.55 -2.79 -10.06
C CYS A 131 12.84 -2.83 -10.89
N PRO A 132 12.78 -3.33 -12.14
CA PRO A 132 13.91 -3.23 -13.07
C PRO A 132 14.39 -1.77 -13.19
N GLN A 133 15.72 -1.58 -13.26
CA GLN A 133 16.28 -0.24 -13.45
C GLN A 133 15.77 0.38 -14.75
N ARG A 134 15.33 1.64 -14.66
CA ARG A 134 14.87 2.43 -15.80
C ARG A 134 15.52 3.79 -15.77
N GLN A 135 15.82 4.32 -16.95
CA GLN A 135 16.17 5.72 -17.07
C GLN A 135 14.94 6.57 -16.70
N ARG A 136 15.15 7.59 -15.87
CA ARG A 136 14.08 8.51 -15.50
C ARG A 136 13.90 9.57 -16.57
N THR A 137 12.76 9.60 -17.26
CA THR A 137 12.59 10.40 -18.48
C THR A 137 11.39 11.35 -18.49
N PHE A 138 10.43 11.20 -17.58
CA PHE A 138 9.17 11.98 -17.60
C PHE A 138 8.71 12.43 -16.21
N ALA A 139 7.75 13.36 -16.15
CA ALA A 139 6.99 13.67 -14.95
C ALA A 139 5.65 12.91 -14.94
N ALA A 140 5.24 12.42 -13.77
CA ALA A 140 3.95 11.76 -13.56
C ALA A 140 3.05 12.60 -12.65
N ILE A 141 1.77 12.72 -13.01
CA ILE A 141 0.79 13.48 -12.22
C ILE A 141 -0.43 12.61 -11.95
N HIS A 142 -0.80 12.43 -10.68
CA HIS A 142 -2.05 11.77 -10.27
C HIS A 142 -2.89 12.74 -9.41
N PRO A 143 -3.91 13.41 -9.99
CA PRO A 143 -4.64 14.47 -9.31
C PRO A 143 -5.80 13.96 -8.44
N PHE A 144 -5.89 12.66 -8.19
CA PHE A 144 -6.99 12.06 -7.45
C PHE A 144 -6.56 11.55 -6.06
N ALA A 145 -7.56 11.23 -5.25
CA ALA A 145 -7.43 10.69 -3.91
C ALA A 145 -8.70 9.92 -3.53
N SER A 146 -8.60 9.11 -2.48
CA SER A 146 -9.68 8.24 -2.00
C SER A 146 -10.94 8.99 -1.54
N SER A 147 -10.83 10.28 -1.22
CA SER A 147 -11.98 11.13 -0.91
C SER A 147 -11.84 12.52 -1.54
N PRO A 148 -12.96 13.20 -1.87
CA PRO A 148 -12.92 14.56 -2.41
C PRO A 148 -12.17 15.55 -1.51
N ALA A 149 -12.31 15.43 -0.19
CA ALA A 149 -11.63 16.31 0.78
C ALA A 149 -10.10 16.25 0.72
N LYS A 150 -9.52 15.16 0.18
CA LYS A 150 -8.07 15.00 0.00
C LYS A 150 -7.58 15.51 -1.35
N ARG A 151 -8.45 15.94 -2.26
CA ARG A 151 -8.09 16.36 -3.61
C ARG A 151 -7.80 17.86 -3.63
N ALA A 152 -6.57 18.23 -3.95
CA ALA A 152 -6.25 19.62 -4.27
C ALA A 152 -6.96 20.05 -5.57
N PRO A 153 -7.17 21.37 -5.78
CA PRO A 153 -7.77 21.87 -7.01
C PRO A 153 -7.01 21.38 -8.26
N LEU A 154 -7.73 20.87 -9.26
CA LEU A 154 -7.12 20.35 -10.49
C LEU A 154 -6.26 21.40 -11.21
N GLU A 155 -6.61 22.67 -11.08
CA GLU A 155 -5.87 23.78 -11.69
C GLU A 155 -4.44 23.90 -11.17
N LEU A 156 -4.21 23.60 -9.88
CA LEU A 156 -2.87 23.57 -9.31
C LEU A 156 -2.00 22.53 -10.02
N PHE A 157 -2.55 21.35 -10.29
CA PHE A 157 -1.84 20.32 -11.07
C PHE A 157 -1.57 20.76 -12.51
N ARG A 158 -2.51 21.45 -13.17
CA ARG A 158 -2.32 21.97 -14.54
C ARG A 158 -1.21 23.01 -14.62
N GLN A 159 -1.13 23.92 -13.66
CA GLN A 159 -0.07 24.92 -13.58
C GLN A 159 1.32 24.26 -13.44
N HIS A 160 1.44 23.24 -12.59
CA HIS A 160 2.68 22.48 -12.47
C HIS A 160 2.99 21.66 -13.72
N ALA A 161 1.97 21.06 -14.35
CA ALA A 161 2.13 20.32 -15.60
C ALA A 161 2.68 21.20 -16.72
N ALA A 162 2.16 22.42 -16.89
CA ALA A 162 2.62 23.36 -17.90
C ALA A 162 4.12 23.67 -17.75
N ARG A 163 4.56 23.99 -16.52
CA ARG A 163 5.97 24.25 -16.21
C ARG A 163 6.86 23.03 -16.42
N LEU A 164 6.40 21.83 -16.05
CA LEU A 164 7.16 20.60 -16.25
C LEU A 164 7.28 20.26 -17.75
N ALA A 165 6.24 20.54 -18.53
CA ALA A 165 6.20 20.27 -19.96
C ALA A 165 7.24 21.07 -20.77
N GLU A 166 7.70 22.21 -20.26
CA GLU A 166 8.81 22.99 -20.85
C GLU A 166 10.15 22.23 -20.81
N HIS A 167 10.29 21.22 -19.95
CA HIS A 167 11.56 20.53 -19.70
C HIS A 167 11.51 19.01 -19.90
N MET A 168 10.34 18.37 -19.82
CA MET A 168 10.18 16.92 -19.97
C MET A 168 8.74 16.52 -20.33
N PRO A 169 8.53 15.33 -20.89
CA PRO A 169 7.19 14.78 -21.07
C PRO A 169 6.43 14.71 -19.74
N VAL A 170 5.15 15.07 -19.77
CA VAL A 170 4.25 14.99 -18.60
C VAL A 170 3.14 13.99 -18.89
N HIS A 171 2.99 13.01 -17.99
CA HIS A 171 1.98 11.97 -18.09
C HIS A 171 1.00 12.08 -16.93
N TRP A 172 -0.28 12.16 -17.28
CA TRP A 172 -1.38 12.14 -16.32
C TRP A 172 -1.82 10.71 -16.04
N LEU A 173 -2.04 10.40 -14.77
CA LEU A 173 -2.49 9.11 -14.27
C LEU A 173 -3.93 9.20 -13.80
N ALA A 174 -4.64 8.09 -13.95
CA ALA A 174 -5.95 7.88 -13.37
C ALA A 174 -6.11 6.40 -12.96
N GLY A 175 -6.90 6.17 -11.92
CA GLY A 175 -7.46 4.87 -11.58
C GLY A 175 -8.58 4.46 -12.53
N PRO A 176 -9.10 3.22 -12.38
CA PRO A 176 -10.13 2.68 -13.26
C PRO A 176 -11.42 3.51 -13.23
N ASP A 177 -11.83 3.98 -12.05
CA ASP A 177 -13.07 4.73 -11.84
C ASP A 177 -12.87 6.27 -11.83
N GLU A 178 -11.68 6.73 -12.22
CA GLU A 178 -11.32 8.15 -12.21
C GLU A 178 -11.47 8.76 -13.60
N ASP A 179 -12.29 9.81 -13.71
CA ASP A 179 -12.57 10.51 -14.95
C ASP A 179 -11.50 11.56 -15.26
N LEU A 180 -10.59 11.19 -16.16
CA LEU A 180 -9.60 12.08 -16.76
C LEU A 180 -9.30 11.60 -18.19
N PRO A 181 -9.79 12.31 -19.21
CA PRO A 181 -9.53 11.97 -20.60
C PRO A 181 -8.04 11.97 -20.93
N GLY A 182 -7.59 10.97 -21.68
CA GLY A 182 -6.18 10.83 -22.10
C GLY A 182 -5.21 10.40 -20.99
N ALA A 183 -5.68 10.18 -19.75
CA ALA A 183 -4.83 9.70 -18.67
C ALA A 183 -4.41 8.24 -18.88
N ILE A 184 -3.16 7.94 -18.53
CA ILE A 184 -2.61 6.59 -18.48
C ILE A 184 -3.27 5.83 -17.32
N ARG A 185 -3.73 4.61 -17.62
CA ARG A 185 -4.32 3.68 -16.67
C ARG A 185 -3.55 2.37 -16.72
N ILE A 186 -2.90 2.01 -15.62
CA ILE A 186 -2.17 0.75 -15.47
C ILE A 186 -2.85 -0.03 -14.33
N PRO A 187 -3.70 -1.02 -14.65
CA PRO A 187 -4.54 -1.69 -13.64
C PRO A 187 -3.74 -2.46 -12.59
N ASN A 188 -2.63 -3.09 -12.98
CA ASN A 188 -1.79 -3.84 -12.07
C ASN A 188 -0.86 -2.89 -11.30
N LEU A 189 -0.96 -2.87 -9.97
CA LEU A 189 -0.17 -1.95 -9.14
C LEU A 189 1.34 -2.19 -9.19
N TYR A 190 1.80 -3.41 -9.46
CA TYR A 190 3.23 -3.67 -9.64
C TYR A 190 3.73 -3.06 -10.94
N ASP A 191 2.98 -3.23 -12.03
CA ASP A 191 3.32 -2.63 -13.32
C ASP A 191 3.28 -1.10 -13.25
N LEU A 192 2.31 -0.55 -12.52
CA LEU A 192 2.24 0.89 -12.24
C LEU A 192 3.44 1.36 -11.43
N ALA A 193 3.83 0.63 -10.38
CA ALA A 193 5.06 0.91 -9.62
C ALA A 193 6.29 0.94 -10.53
N CYS A 194 6.46 -0.06 -11.38
CA CYS A 194 7.64 -0.13 -12.25
C CYS A 194 7.60 0.88 -13.40
N TRP A 195 6.42 1.32 -13.82
CA TRP A 195 6.28 2.48 -14.70
C TRP A 195 6.68 3.77 -13.97
N LEU A 196 6.17 3.99 -12.75
CA LEU A 196 6.52 5.15 -11.91
C LEU A 196 8.01 5.22 -11.61
N ALA A 197 8.72 4.10 -11.50
CA ALA A 197 10.17 4.07 -11.32
C ALA A 197 10.96 4.79 -12.45
N GLY A 198 10.35 4.93 -13.63
CA GLY A 198 10.87 5.72 -14.77
C GLY A 198 10.51 7.21 -14.73
N ALA A 199 9.78 7.68 -13.73
CA ALA A 199 9.51 9.11 -13.57
C ALA A 199 10.69 9.83 -12.91
N LYS A 200 11.05 11.01 -13.45
CA LYS A 200 11.97 11.96 -12.82
C LYS A 200 11.35 12.61 -11.58
N VAL A 201 10.05 12.87 -11.62
CA VAL A 201 9.27 13.45 -10.54
C VAL A 201 7.84 12.96 -10.62
N TYR A 202 7.22 12.78 -9.46
CA TYR A 202 5.80 12.51 -9.33
C TYR A 202 5.13 13.62 -8.51
N LEU A 203 3.94 14.04 -8.94
CA LEU A 203 3.07 14.97 -8.22
C LEU A 203 1.70 14.34 -8.00
N GLY A 204 1.25 14.27 -6.76
CA GLY A 204 -0.08 13.77 -6.42
C GLY A 204 -0.60 14.27 -5.09
N ASN A 205 -1.81 13.84 -4.72
CA ASN A 205 -2.39 14.11 -3.40
C ASN A 205 -1.90 13.13 -2.33
N ASP A 206 -2.40 13.25 -1.10
CA ASP A 206 -2.41 12.20 -0.08
C ASP A 206 -3.20 10.97 -0.57
N SER A 207 -2.56 10.14 -1.39
CA SER A 207 -3.15 8.99 -2.06
C SER A 207 -2.23 7.77 -2.03
N GLY A 208 -2.80 6.58 -2.22
CA GLY A 208 -2.02 5.35 -2.32
C GLY A 208 -1.00 5.37 -3.48
N ILE A 209 -1.29 6.08 -4.57
CA ILE A 209 -0.36 6.19 -5.71
C ILE A 209 0.85 7.06 -5.35
N SER A 210 0.69 8.05 -4.48
CA SER A 210 1.82 8.84 -3.95
C SER A 210 2.74 7.99 -3.06
N HIS A 211 2.17 7.07 -2.28
CA HIS A 211 2.97 6.06 -1.56
C HIS A 211 3.68 5.10 -2.53
N LEU A 212 3.00 4.70 -3.61
CA LEU A 212 3.55 3.79 -4.61
C LEU A 212 4.75 4.42 -5.34
N ALA A 213 4.62 5.67 -5.78
CA ALA A 213 5.71 6.43 -6.42
C ALA A 213 6.93 6.56 -5.50
N ALA A 214 6.70 6.91 -4.23
CA ALA A 214 7.78 7.03 -3.25
C ALA A 214 8.46 5.69 -2.95
N ALA A 215 7.70 4.58 -2.89
CA ALA A 215 8.24 3.24 -2.60
C ALA A 215 9.16 2.69 -3.71
N VAL A 216 9.00 3.14 -4.96
CA VAL A 216 9.95 2.84 -6.05
C VAL A 216 11.09 3.87 -6.18
N GLY A 217 11.19 4.78 -5.21
CA GLY A 217 12.25 5.78 -5.12
C GLY A 217 12.05 7.01 -6.02
N THR A 218 10.86 7.20 -6.60
CA THR A 218 10.55 8.39 -7.41
C THR A 218 10.50 9.63 -6.52
N PRO A 219 11.23 10.71 -6.85
CA PRO A 219 11.09 11.99 -6.17
C PRO A 219 9.63 12.44 -6.21
N THR A 220 9.02 12.60 -5.04
CA THR A 220 7.56 12.69 -4.91
C THR A 220 7.17 13.98 -4.21
N LEU A 221 6.32 14.78 -4.86
CA LEU A 221 5.59 15.90 -4.27
C LEU A 221 4.17 15.43 -3.92
N ALA A 222 3.86 15.37 -2.62
CA ALA A 222 2.57 14.91 -2.12
C ALA A 222 1.80 16.06 -1.45
N LEU A 223 0.60 16.35 -1.94
CA LEU A 223 -0.26 17.43 -1.47
C LEU A 223 -1.28 16.92 -0.44
N PHE A 224 -1.30 17.53 0.74
CA PHE A 224 -2.15 17.16 1.86
C PHE A 224 -3.18 18.26 2.12
N SER A 225 -4.46 17.99 1.83
CA SER A 225 -5.57 18.91 2.08
C SER A 225 -6.31 18.62 3.39
N ALA A 226 -6.58 17.34 3.70
CA ALA A 226 -7.40 16.95 4.85
C ALA A 226 -6.62 16.27 5.99
N THR A 227 -5.55 15.55 5.67
CA THR A 227 -4.76 14.76 6.62
C THR A 227 -3.46 15.47 6.99
N LYS A 228 -2.84 15.04 8.09
CA LYS A 228 -1.56 15.59 8.54
C LYS A 228 -0.39 14.82 7.92
N PRO A 229 0.53 15.47 7.19
CA PRO A 229 1.73 14.82 6.64
C PRO A 229 2.55 14.06 7.69
N ARG A 230 2.56 14.52 8.94
CA ARG A 230 3.25 13.87 10.06
C ARG A 230 2.82 12.41 10.26
N ASP A 231 1.56 12.08 9.98
CA ASP A 231 0.99 10.77 10.28
C ASP A 231 1.07 9.84 9.06
N TRP A 232 0.93 10.39 7.85
CA TRP A 232 0.69 9.62 6.62
C TRP A 232 1.61 9.97 5.44
N SER A 233 2.63 10.81 5.60
CA SER A 233 3.51 11.14 4.47
C SER A 233 4.15 9.89 3.85
N PRO A 234 4.25 9.81 2.51
CA PRO A 234 5.10 8.83 1.88
C PRO A 234 6.54 8.95 2.41
N ARG A 235 7.26 7.82 2.45
CA ARG A 235 8.66 7.79 2.90
C ARG A 235 9.60 7.71 1.71
N GLY A 236 10.81 8.24 1.86
CA GLY A 236 11.83 8.31 0.80
C GLY A 236 12.14 9.75 0.43
N THR A 237 12.48 10.01 -0.84
CA THR A 237 12.70 11.36 -1.38
C THR A 237 11.35 12.05 -1.61
N VAL A 238 10.77 12.58 -0.54
CA VAL A 238 9.40 13.09 -0.53
C VAL A 238 9.36 14.53 0.00
N HIS A 239 8.69 15.40 -0.74
CA HIS A 239 8.28 16.72 -0.26
C HIS A 239 6.77 16.67 -0.01
N ALA A 240 6.35 16.69 1.26
CA ALA A 240 4.95 16.68 1.64
C ALA A 240 4.49 18.10 1.99
N VAL A 241 3.50 18.62 1.25
CA VAL A 241 3.01 19.99 1.40
C VAL A 241 1.61 19.95 1.97
N ARG A 242 1.38 20.62 3.09
CA ARG A 242 0.03 20.87 3.59
C ARG A 242 -0.52 22.12 2.91
N LEU A 243 -1.66 21.98 2.24
CA LEU A 243 -2.34 23.12 1.65
C LEU A 243 -3.16 23.84 2.72
N SER A 244 -3.05 25.16 2.74
CA SER A 244 -3.99 26.04 3.45
C SER A 244 -5.10 26.38 2.46
N LEU A 245 -6.14 25.55 2.41
CA LEU A 245 -7.34 25.79 1.60
C LEU A 245 -8.44 26.41 2.45
#